data_AF-A0A317FH43-F1
#
_entry.id   AF-A0A317FH43-F1
#
_cell.length_a   1.000
_cell.length_b   1.000
_cell.length_c   1.000
_cell.angle_alpha   90.00
_cell.angle_beta   90.00
_cell.angle_gamma   90.00
#
_symmetry.space_group_name_H-M   'P 1'
#
loop_
_entity.id
_entity.type
_entity.pdbx_description
1 polymer ?
#
loop_
_entity_poly.entity_id
_entity_poly.type
_entity_poly.pdbx_seq_one_letter_code
_entity_poly.pdbx_strand_id
1 'polypeptide(L)' 'MGPPLLAVLAVGLVISLLQALTQVQEATLAFLPKLAVCAVVMLLLGPFAVGAMRGWTETLFDRAIELGGVR' A
#
# COMPACT_ATOMS: atom_id res chain seq x y z
N MET A 1 -13.76 -10.56 -3.28
CA MET A 1 -13.04 -9.61 -2.39
C MET A 1 -11.79 -10.20 -1.71
N GLY A 2 -11.20 -11.31 -2.21
CA GLY A 2 -10.07 -11.99 -1.55
C GLY A 2 -8.66 -11.71 -2.10
N PRO A 3 -8.44 -11.57 -3.43
CA PRO A 3 -7.08 -11.45 -3.98
C PRO A 3 -6.29 -10.21 -3.54
N PRO A 4 -6.89 -9.00 -3.44
CA PRO A 4 -6.13 -7.78 -3.15
C PRO A 4 -5.64 -7.70 -1.69
N LEU A 5 -6.44 -8.16 -0.73
CA LEU A 5 -6.10 -8.10 0.69
C LEU A 5 -4.94 -9.03 1.05
N LEU A 6 -4.96 -10.26 0.54
CA LEU A 6 -3.86 -11.21 0.71
C LEU A 6 -2.56 -10.70 0.05
N ALA A 7 -2.66 -10.08 -1.12
CA ALA A 7 -1.51 -9.47 -1.79
C ALA A 7 -0.92 -8.31 -0.96
N VAL A 8 -1.75 -7.41 -0.45
CA VAL A 8 -1.31 -6.27 0.39
C VAL A 8 -0.64 -6.76 1.69
N LEU A 9 -1.20 -7.79 2.32
CA LEU A 9 -0.67 -8.34 3.57
C LEU A 9 0.66 -9.07 3.37
N ALA A 10 0.76 -9.89 2.31
CA ALA A 10 2.01 -10.57 1.96
C ALA A 10 3.13 -9.59 1.62
N VAL A 11 2.81 -8.58 0.81
CA VAL A 11 3.77 -7.56 0.39
C VAL A 11 4.20 -6.67 1.58
N GLY A 12 3.25 -6.24 2.42
CA GLY A 12 3.54 -5.48 3.64
C GLY A 12 4.43 -6.24 4.63
N LEU A 13 4.23 -7.56 4.76
CA LEU A 13 5.05 -8.44 5.61
C LEU A 13 6.48 -8.60 5.09
N VAL A 14 6.67 -8.75 3.78
CA VAL A 14 8.01 -8.86 3.17
C VAL A 14 8.80 -7.58 3.39
N ILE A 15 8.16 -6.42 3.24
CA ILE A 15 8.81 -5.13 3.42
C ILE A 15 9.18 -4.88 4.89
N SER A 16 8.29 -5.20 5.83
CA SER A 16 8.57 -5.03 7.26
C SER A 16 9.70 -5.96 7.74
N LEU A 17 9.78 -7.16 7.18
CA LEU A 17 10.88 -8.09 7.42
C LEU A 17 12.20 -7.57 6.83
N LEU A 18 12.19 -7.04 5.60
CA LEU A 18 13.37 -6.42 5.01
C LEU A 18 13.86 -5.21 5.83
N GLN A 19 12.94 -4.38 6.35
CA GLN A 19 13.28 -3.27 7.24
C GLN A 19 13.91 -3.72 8.57
N ALA A 20 13.46 -4.86 9.11
CA ALA A 20 14.00 -5.44 10.34
C ALA A 20 15.38 -6.08 10.14
N LEU A 21 15.60 -6.73 8.99
CA LEU A 21 16.86 -7.41 8.69
C LEU A 21 18.02 -6.46 8.37
N THR A 22 17.74 -5.26 7.86
CA THR A 22 18.77 -4.26 7.50
C THR A 22 19.16 -3.32 8.64
N GLN A 23 18.96 -3.68 9.93
CA GLN A 23 19.33 -2.82 11.06
C GLN A 23 20.84 -2.51 11.10
N VAL A 24 21.23 -1.44 10.41
CA VAL A 24 22.52 -0.76 10.55
C VAL A 24 22.33 0.31 11.63
N GLN A 25 22.97 0.12 12.77
CA GLN A 25 22.78 0.85 14.02
C GLN A 25 23.61 2.15 14.11
N GLU A 26 23.64 2.98 13.06
CA GLU A 26 24.30 4.30 13.07
C GLU A 26 23.29 5.38 12.67
N ALA A 27 22.79 6.16 13.64
CA ALA A 27 21.57 6.96 13.53
C ALA A 27 21.55 8.03 12.42
N THR A 28 22.70 8.42 11.85
CA THR A 28 22.79 9.42 10.76
C THR A 28 23.03 8.80 9.39
N LEU A 29 23.82 7.72 9.29
CA LEU A 29 24.13 7.02 8.04
C LEU A 29 23.05 5.98 7.67
N ALA A 30 22.30 5.47 8.64
CA ALA A 30 21.19 4.54 8.43
C ALA A 30 19.91 5.21 7.86
N PHE A 31 19.84 6.55 7.86
CA PHE A 31 18.69 7.27 7.31
C PHE A 31 18.63 7.21 5.79
N LEU A 32 19.77 7.28 5.10
CA LEU A 32 19.83 7.34 3.64
C LEU A 32 19.41 6.01 2.97
N PRO A 33 19.92 4.84 3.40
CA PRO A 33 19.50 3.55 2.84
C PRO A 33 18.01 3.28 3.12
N LYS A 34 17.51 3.63 4.31
CA LYS A 34 16.10 3.42 4.69
C LYS A 34 15.15 4.25 3.83
N LEU A 35 15.51 5.49 3.50
CA LEU A 35 14.71 6.38 2.65
C LEU A 35 14.69 5.88 1.19
N ALA A 36 15.82 5.38 0.67
CA ALA A 36 15.88 4.74 -0.64
C ALA A 36 15.01 3.47 -0.72
N VAL A 37 15.07 2.62 0.31
CA VAL A 37 14.22 1.42 0.39
C VAL A 37 12.74 1.80 0.48
N CYS A 38 12.36 2.80 1.29
CA CYS A 38 10.98 3.31 1.34
C CYS A 38 10.52 3.88 -0.01
N ALA A 39 11.38 4.61 -0.72
CA ALA A 39 11.07 5.17 -2.04
C ALA A 39 10.83 4.06 -3.08
N VAL A 40 11.69 3.03 -3.12
CA VAL A 40 11.53 1.87 -4.00
C VAL A 40 10.25 1.10 -3.66
N VAL A 41 9.97 0.91 -2.37
CA VAL A 41 8.74 0.27 -1.90
C VAL A 41 7.51 1.06 -2.31
N MET A 42 7.48 2.38 -2.10
CA MET A 42 6.35 3.22 -2.53
C MET A 42 6.19 3.24 -4.05
N LEU A 43 7.27 3.18 -4.81
CA LEU A 43 7.21 3.09 -6.27
C LEU A 43 6.55 1.77 -6.72
N LEU A 44 6.86 0.67 -6.03
CA LEU A 44 6.31 -0.66 -6.34
C LEU A 44 4.89 -0.87 -5.80
N LEU A 45 4.57 -0.40 -4.58
CA LEU A 45 3.25 -0.54 -3.96
C LEU A 45 2.26 0.56 -4.34
N GLY A 46 2.74 1.73 -4.74
CA GLY A 46 1.92 2.87 -5.15
C GLY A 46 0.81 2.50 -6.14
N PRO A 47 1.09 1.84 -7.28
CA PRO A 47 0.05 1.44 -8.22
C PRO A 47 -0.96 0.46 -7.62
N PHE A 48 -0.53 -0.45 -6.74
CA PHE A 48 -1.44 -1.38 -6.06
C PHE A 48 -2.38 -0.66 -5.07
N ALA A 49 -1.85 0.28 -4.29
CA ALA A 49 -2.63 1.09 -3.36
C ALA A 49 -3.67 1.95 -4.10
N VAL A 50 -3.28 2.56 -5.22
CA VAL A 50 -4.19 3.35 -6.05
C VAL A 50 -5.26 2.48 -6.70
N GLY A 51 -4.91 1.27 -7.16
CA GLY A 51 -5.88 0.31 -7.70
C GLY A 51 -6.92 -0.13 -6.67
N ALA A 52 -6.49 -0.39 -5.43
CA ALA A 52 -7.40 -0.73 -4.34
C ALA A 52 -8.32 0.43 -3.96
N MET A 53 -7.79 1.66 -3.88
CA MET A 53 -8.59 2.85 -3.60
C MET A 53 -9.61 3.12 -4.70
N ARG A 54 -9.20 3.04 -5.98
CA ARG A 54 -10.08 3.26 -7.12
C ARG A 54 -11.27 2.29 -7.13
N GLY A 55 -11.04 0.99 -6.89
CA GLY A 55 -12.13 0.02 -6.81
C GLY A 55 -13.11 0.30 -5.65
N TRP A 56 -12.60 0.82 -4.53
CA TRP A 56 -13.45 1.24 -3.42
C TRP A 56 -14.26 2.50 -3.76
N THR A 57 -13.63 3.47 -4.45
CA THR A 57 -14.28 4.67 -4.95
C THR A 57 -15.40 4.35 -5.95
N GLU A 58 -15.15 3.46 -6.90
CA GLU A 58 -16.18 3.01 -7.87
C GLU A 58 -17.38 2.39 -7.15
N THR A 59 -17.12 1.51 -6.16
CA THR A 59 -18.19 0.91 -5.34
C THR A 59 -18.99 1.95 -4.56
N LEU A 60 -18.34 3.00 -4.05
CA LEU A 60 -19.02 4.09 -3.34
C LEU A 60 -19.89 4.93 -4.27
N PHE A 61 -19.40 5.27 -5.46
CA PHE A 61 -20.16 6.03 -6.44
C PHE A 61 -21.37 5.24 -6.95
N ASP A 62 -21.21 3.94 -7.22
CA ASP A 62 -22.32 3.07 -7.61
C ASP A 62 -23.42 3.06 -6.54
N ARG A 63 -23.05 2.92 -5.26
CA ARG A 63 -24.03 2.97 -4.15
C ARG A 63 -24.65 4.35 -3.95
N ALA A 64 -23.89 5.42 -4.16
CA ALA A 64 -24.41 6.78 -4.08
C ALA A 64 -25.46 7.05 -5.16
N ILE A 65 -25.23 6.55 -6.38
CA ILE A 65 -26.19 6.64 -7.50
C ILE A 65 -27.42 5.77 -7.22
N GLU A 66 -27.25 4.57 -6.68
CA GLU A 66 -28.35 3.68 -6.30
C GLU A 66 -29.26 4.30 -5.23
N LEU A 67 -28.68 4.98 -4.22
CA LEU A 67 -29.41 5.71 -3.18
C LEU A 67 -30.10 6.99 -3.71
N GLY A 68 -29.54 7.63 -4.74
CA GLY A 68 -30.10 8.83 -5.36
C GLY A 68 -31.10 8.57 -6.50
N GLY A 69 -31.04 7.39 -7.12
CA GLY A 69 -31.82 7.02 -8.31
C GLY A 69 -33.08 6.20 -8.05
N VAL A 70 -33.39 5.87 -6.79
CA VAL A 70 -34.65 5.20 -6.40
C VAL A 70 -35.50 6.16 -5.57
N ARG A 71 -35.87 7.26 -6.21
CA ARG A 71 -37.20 7.90 -6.15
C ARG A 71 -37.53 8.42 -7.55
#